data_AF-A0A4Q0PKY2-F1
#
_entry.id   AF-A0A4Q0PKY2-F1
#
_cell.length_a   1.000
_cell.length_b   1.000
_cell.length_c   1.000
_cell.angle_alpha   90.00
_cell.angle_beta   90.00
_cell.angle_gamma   90.00
#
_symmetry.space_group_name_H-M   'P 1'
#
loop_
_entity.id
_entity.type
_entity.pdbx_description
1 polymer ?
#
loop_
_entity_poly.entity_id
_entity_poly.type
_entity_poly.pdbx_seq_one_letter_code
_entity_poly.pdbx_strand_id
1 'polypeptide(L)' 'MLLKYPFWQHPNKRIELWSRIVLKQKLEYIHNNPVKSGFVTNPIAWKYYSARNFQDDPTVIKTDTMGFMG' A
#
# COMPACT_ATOMS: atom_id res chain seq x y z
N MET A 1 1.69 3.13 31.88
CA MET A 1 0.75 4.05 31.22
C MET A 1 0.07 3.29 30.09
N LEU A 2 -1.14 2.78 30.30
CA LEU A 2 -1.89 2.10 29.24
C LEU A 2 -2.65 3.17 28.45
N LEU A 3 -2.46 3.19 27.14
CA LEU A 3 -3.16 4.10 26.24
C LEU A 3 -4.68 3.93 26.46
N LYS A 4 -5.34 5.01 26.85
CA LYS A 4 -6.75 5.03 27.28
C LYS A 4 -7.73 4.68 26.15
N TYR A 5 -7.25 4.61 24.90
CA TYR A 5 -7.99 4.22 23.71
C TYR A 5 -7.10 3.42 22.76
N PRO A 6 -7.58 2.29 22.21
CA PRO A 6 -6.84 1.56 21.19
C PRO A 6 -6.72 2.42 19.93
N PHE A 7 -5.48 2.56 19.43
CA PHE A 7 -5.20 3.28 18.18
C PHE A 7 -5.79 2.52 16.97
N TRP A 8 -5.76 1.18 17.00
CA TRP A 8 -6.24 0.32 15.93
C TRP A 8 -7.73 0.01 16.08
N GLN A 9 -8.45 0.05 14.97
CA GLN A 9 -9.80 -0.50 14.88
C GLN A 9 -9.74 -2.02 14.76
N HIS A 10 -10.54 -2.74 15.55
CA HIS A 10 -10.58 -4.21 15.56
C HIS A 10 -11.12 -4.90 14.29
N PRO A 11 -12.09 -4.34 13.51
CA PRO A 11 -12.59 -5.02 12.33
C PRO A 11 -11.59 -4.94 11.16
N ASN A 12 -10.77 -5.99 11.01
CA ASN A 12 -9.88 -6.15 9.86
C ASN A 12 -10.60 -6.89 8.72
N LYS A 13 -10.57 -6.33 7.51
CA LYS A 13 -11.08 -7.01 6.30
C LYS A 13 -9.99 -7.83 5.63
N ARG A 14 -9.90 -9.11 6.00
CA ARG A 14 -9.07 -10.10 5.31
C ARG A 14 -9.80 -10.58 4.06
N ILE A 15 -9.17 -10.47 2.90
CA ILE A 15 -9.71 -10.97 1.63
C ILE A 15 -8.65 -11.86 1.01
N GLU A 16 -9.01 -13.12 0.74
CA GLU A 16 -8.11 -14.06 0.08
C GLU A 16 -7.96 -13.75 -1.40
N LEU A 17 -6.73 -13.86 -1.89
CA LEU A 17 -6.36 -13.60 -3.27
C LEU A 17 -6.12 -14.94 -3.98
N TRP A 18 -7.20 -15.62 -4.34
CA TRP A 18 -7.17 -16.96 -4.93
C TRP A 18 -7.11 -16.96 -6.48
N SER A 19 -7.25 -15.80 -7.13
CA SER A 19 -7.11 -15.69 -8.58
C SER A 19 -6.44 -14.40 -9.01
N ARG A 20 -5.83 -14.45 -10.20
CA ARG A 20 -5.21 -13.29 -10.84
C ARG A 20 -6.21 -12.16 -11.09
N ILE A 21 -7.47 -12.49 -11.34
CA ILE A 21 -8.56 -11.53 -11.54
C ILE A 21 -8.83 -10.76 -10.24
N VAL A 22 -9.02 -11.48 -9.13
CA VAL A 22 -9.24 -10.88 -7.81
C VAL A 22 -8.02 -10.06 -7.38
N LEU A 23 -6.80 -10.59 -7.59
CA LEU A 23 -5.56 -9.88 -7.33
C LEU A 23 -5.52 -8.53 -8.07
N LYS A 24 -5.75 -8.54 -9.39
CA LYS A 24 -5.74 -7.33 -10.21
C LYS A 24 -6.78 -6.32 -9.73
N GLN A 25 -7.99 -6.77 -9.44
CA GLN A 25 -9.06 -5.92 -8.92
C GLN A 25 -8.66 -5.23 -7.60
N LYS A 26 -8.06 -5.98 -6.66
CA LYS A 26 -7.63 -5.40 -5.36
C LYS A 26 -6.44 -4.47 -5.53
N LEU A 27 -5.50 -4.79 -6.42
CA LEU A 27 -4.38 -3.92 -6.74
C LEU A 27 -4.86 -2.57 -7.31
N GLU A 28 -5.78 -2.59 -8.28
CA GLU A 28 -6.39 -1.38 -8.83
C GLU A 28 -7.16 -0.58 -7.78
N TYR A 29 -7.89 -1.27 -6.88
CA TYR A 29 -8.57 -0.61 -5.78
C TYR A 29 -7.59 0.12 -4.86
N ILE A 30 -6.50 -0.55 -4.46
CA ILE A 30 -5.47 0.03 -3.59
C ILE A 30 -4.87 1.26 -4.24
N HIS A 31 -4.37 1.17 -5.49
CA HIS A 31 -3.72 2.28 -6.18
C HIS A 31 -4.62 3.51 -6.39
N ASN A 32 -5.91 3.29 -6.64
CA ASN A 32 -6.85 4.38 -6.86
C ASN A 32 -7.41 4.99 -5.56
N ASN A 33 -7.21 4.35 -4.41
CA ASN A 33 -7.75 4.84 -3.14
C ASN A 33 -7.28 6.26 -2.79
N PRO A 34 -5.98 6.62 -2.90
CA PRO A 34 -5.52 7.98 -2.63
C PRO A 34 -6.16 9.04 -3.51
N VAL A 35 -6.47 8.71 -4.77
CA VAL A 35 -7.17 9.62 -5.68
C VAL A 35 -8.62 9.78 -5.25
N LYS A 36 -9.31 8.66 -4.99
CA LYS A 36 -10.71 8.68 -4.55
C LYS A 36 -10.91 9.37 -3.20
N SER A 37 -9.92 9.29 -2.31
CA SER A 37 -9.90 10.00 -1.02
C SER A 37 -9.45 11.46 -1.14
N GLY A 38 -9.08 11.93 -2.35
CA GLY A 38 -8.70 13.33 -2.59
C GLY A 38 -7.28 13.70 -2.14
N PHE A 39 -6.43 12.73 -1.81
CA PHE A 39 -5.07 13.01 -1.36
C PHE A 39 -4.11 13.35 -2.50
N VAL A 40 -4.32 12.78 -3.70
CA VAL A 40 -3.50 13.01 -4.91
C VAL A 40 -4.39 13.04 -6.15
N THR A 41 -3.93 13.72 -7.19
CA THR A 41 -4.62 13.76 -8.50
C THR A 41 -4.21 12.59 -9.41
N ASN A 42 -3.06 11.95 -9.14
CA ASN A 42 -2.55 10.80 -9.89
C ASN A 42 -2.16 9.67 -8.91
N PRO A 43 -2.57 8.41 -9.13
CA PRO A 43 -2.19 7.27 -8.29
C PRO A 43 -0.68 7.14 -8.05
N ILE A 44 0.14 7.42 -9.07
CA ILE A 44 1.60 7.28 -9.01
C ILE A 44 2.22 8.34 -8.10
N ALA A 45 1.55 9.48 -7.89
CA ALA A 45 2.08 10.54 -7.02
C ALA A 45 2.04 10.16 -5.53
N TRP A 46 1.42 9.04 -5.15
CA TRP A 46 1.33 8.63 -3.75
C TRP A 46 2.67 8.18 -3.18
N LYS A 47 3.26 9.03 -2.34
CA LYS A 47 4.63 8.91 -1.79
C LYS A 47 4.88 7.72 -0.86
N TYR A 48 3.83 7.03 -0.40
CA TYR A 48 3.91 5.87 0.48
C TYR A 48 3.72 4.53 -0.24
N TYR A 49 3.66 4.54 -1.57
CA TYR A 49 3.71 3.29 -2.33
C TYR A 49 5.14 2.87 -2.62
N SER A 50 5.44 1.61 -2.33
CA SER A 50 6.67 0.94 -2.75
C SER A 50 6.81 0.84 -4.27
N ALA A 51 5.71 1.00 -5.02
CA ALA A 51 5.71 0.98 -6.48
C ALA A 51 6.68 2.00 -7.12
N ARG A 52 6.89 3.15 -6.48
CA ARG A 52 7.83 4.18 -6.94
C ARG A 52 9.30 3.80 -6.70
N ASN A 53 9.59 2.90 -5.75
CA ASN A 53 10.96 2.39 -5.55
C ASN A 53 11.48 1.57 -6.75
N PHE A 54 10.59 1.06 -7.61
CA PHE A 54 11.00 0.36 -8.84
C PHE A 54 11.42 1.30 -9.97
N GLN A 55 11.27 2.63 -9.81
CA GLN A 55 11.60 3.64 -10.82
C GLN A 55 12.78 4.52 -10.39
N ASP A 56 13.64 4.06 -9.47
CA ASP A 56 14.76 4.82 -8.88
C ASP A 56 14.35 6.16 -8.24
N ASP A 57 13.05 6.33 -7.94
CA ASP A 57 12.48 7.51 -7.32
C ASP A 57 12.47 7.33 -5.80
N PRO A 58 13.15 8.21 -5.02
CA PRO A 58 13.22 8.07 -3.58
C PRO A 58 11.85 8.24 -2.93
N THR A 59 11.21 7.13 -2.57
CA THR A 59 9.99 7.16 -1.77
C THR A 59 10.30 7.34 -0.29
N VAL A 60 9.26 7.68 0.50
CA VAL A 60 9.39 7.81 1.95
C VAL A 60 9.66 6.46 2.61
N ILE A 61 9.27 5.35 1.97
CA ILE A 61 9.42 3.98 2.51
C ILE A 61 10.49 3.27 1.68
N LYS A 62 11.70 3.22 2.21
CA LYS A 62 12.79 2.44 1.60
C LYS A 62 12.43 0.95 1.66
N THR A 63 12.50 0.27 0.52
CA THR A 63 12.44 -1.19 0.45
C THR A 63 13.85 -1.72 0.47
N ASP A 64 14.16 -2.62 1.40
CA ASP A 64 15.46 -3.29 1.43
C ASP A 64 15.64 -4.09 0.14
N THR A 65 16.63 -3.72 -0.67
CA THR A 65 16.91 -4.38 -1.96
C THR A 65 17.74 -5.66 -1.80
N MET A 66 18.01 -6.12 -0.57
CA MET A 66 18.92 -7.24 -0.31
C MET A 66 18.28 -8.37 0.49
N GLY A 67 18.22 -9.54 -0.14
CA GLY A 67 17.95 -10.82 0.54
C GLY A 67 17.44 -11.96 -0.35
N PHE A 68 17.03 -11.70 -1.59
CA PHE A 68 16.44 -12.74 -2.48
C PHE A 68 17.35 -13.24 -3.61
N MET A 69 18.57 -12.71 -3.72
CA MET A 69 19.62 -13.25 -4.62
C MET A 69 20.89 -13.51 -3.82
N GLY A 70 20.87 -14.57 -3.02
CA GLY A 70 22.03 -15.15 -2.34
C GLY A 70 21.84 -16.66 -2.27
#